data_AF-A0A963WQP0-F1
#
_entry.id   AF-A0A963WQP0-F1
#
_cell.length_a   1.000
_cell.length_b   1.000
_cell.length_c   1.000
_cell.angle_alpha   90.00
_cell.angle_beta   90.00
_cell.angle_gamma   90.00
#
_symmetry.space_group_name_H-M   'P 1'
#
loop_
_entity.id
_entity.type
_entity.pdbx_description
1 polymer ?
#
loop_
_entity_poly.entity_id
_entity_poly.type
_entity_poly.pdbx_seq_one_letter_code
_entity_poly.pdbx_strand_id
1 'polypeptide(L)' 'QAGIAADVPVVTLATAHPAKFRDAVERATGVRPALPARVGDLFSREERYATLGGDYASIATYVAEHAIEAG' A
#
# COMPACT_ATOMS: atom_id res chain seq x y z
N GLN A 1 -28.21 -1.02 16.21
CA GLN A 1 -28.29 -1.81 14.96
C GLN A 1 -28.29 -0.86 13.77
N ALA A 2 -27.82 -1.30 12.60
CA ALA A 2 -27.68 -0.45 11.40
C ALA A 2 -29.01 -0.07 10.70
N GLY A 3 -30.17 -0.56 11.17
CA GLY A 3 -31.47 -0.21 10.60
C GLY A 3 -31.77 -0.83 9.22
N ILE A 4 -31.02 -1.86 8.82
CA ILE A 4 -31.17 -2.54 7.53
C ILE A 4 -31.94 -3.86 7.75
N ALA A 5 -32.94 -4.13 6.92
CA ALA A 5 -33.70 -5.38 6.96
C ALA A 5 -32.82 -6.58 6.60
N ALA A 6 -33.08 -7.73 7.23
CA ALA A 6 -32.19 -8.91 7.16
C ALA A 6 -32.12 -9.55 5.76
N ASP A 7 -33.13 -9.32 4.92
CA ASP A 7 -33.24 -9.83 3.55
C ASP A 7 -32.48 -8.98 2.52
N VAL A 8 -32.04 -7.77 2.88
CA VAL A 8 -31.28 -6.90 1.99
C VAL A 8 -29.80 -7.35 1.95
N PRO A 9 -29.25 -7.74 0.79
CA PRO A 9 -27.85 -8.11 0.68
C PRO A 9 -26.93 -6.92 0.97
N VAL A 10 -26.01 -7.08 1.92
CA VAL A 10 -24.97 -6.10 2.21
C VAL A 10 -23.67 -6.50 1.52
N VAL A 11 -23.15 -5.62 0.66
CA VAL A 11 -21.86 -5.80 0.00
C VAL A 11 -20.83 -4.90 0.67
N THR A 12 -19.72 -5.49 1.14
CA THR A 12 -18.57 -4.74 1.68
C THR A 12 -17.35 -4.99 0.82
N LEU A 13 -16.69 -3.93 0.38
CA LEU A 13 -15.49 -4.03 -0.44
C LEU A 13 -14.27 -4.31 0.45
N ALA A 14 -13.59 -5.44 0.21
CA ALA A 14 -12.27 -5.70 0.78
C ALA A 14 -11.22 -4.87 0.02
N THR A 15 -10.98 -3.64 0.46
CA THR A 15 -10.15 -2.65 -0.26
C THR A 15 -8.65 -2.94 -0.21
N ALA A 16 -8.21 -3.81 0.71
CA ALA A 16 -6.80 -4.16 0.87
C ALA A 16 -6.61 -5.57 1.43
N HIS A 17 -5.48 -6.18 1.06
CA HIS A 17 -5.02 -7.45 1.66
C HIS A 17 -4.51 -7.21 3.09
N PRO A 18 -4.81 -8.09 4.07
CA PRO A 18 -4.41 -7.94 5.48
C PRO A 18 -2.90 -7.72 5.70
N ALA A 19 -2.07 -8.32 4.84
CA ALA A 19 -0.61 -8.17 4.91
C ALA A 19 -0.11 -6.72 4.72
N LYS A 20 -0.94 -5.80 4.21
CA LYS A 20 -0.60 -4.36 4.17
C LYS A 20 -0.65 -3.70 5.55
N PHE A 21 -1.37 -4.28 6.52
CA PHE A 21 -1.60 -3.73 7.84
C PHE A 21 -1.34 -4.77 8.94
N ARG A 22 -0.20 -5.48 8.85
CA ARG A 22 0.10 -6.69 9.63
C ARG A 22 -0.13 -6.51 11.13
N ASP A 23 0.37 -5.40 11.69
CA ASP A 23 0.31 -5.17 13.13
C ASP A 23 -1.11 -4.90 13.62
N ALA A 24 -1.93 -4.18 12.83
CA ALA A 24 -3.32 -3.96 13.18
C ALA A 24 -4.12 -5.26 13.17
N VAL A 25 -3.87 -6.12 12.18
CA VAL A 25 -4.53 -7.42 12.06
C VAL A 25 -4.10 -8.37 13.16
N GLU A 26 -2.80 -8.43 13.48
CA GLU A 26 -2.29 -9.28 14.56
C GLU A 26 -2.84 -8.86 15.92
N ARG A 27 -2.89 -7.55 16.24
CA ARG A 27 -3.50 -7.08 17.48
C ARG A 27 -4.98 -7.46 17.59
N ALA A 28 -5.72 -7.41 16.49
CA ALA A 28 -7.16 -7.66 16.49
C ALA A 28 -7.52 -9.16 16.47
N THR A 29 -6.67 -10.01 15.90
CA THR A 29 -7.01 -11.41 15.58
C THR A 29 -6.06 -12.44 16.20
N GLY A 30 -4.90 -12.01 16.71
CA GLY A 30 -3.80 -12.90 17.11
C GLY A 30 -3.05 -13.54 15.95
N VAL A 31 -3.45 -13.29 14.69
CA VAL A 31 -2.84 -13.88 13.50
C VAL A 31 -1.99 -12.83 12.80
N ARG A 32 -0.71 -13.15 12.55
CA ARG A 32 0.20 -12.31 11.76
C ARG A 32 0.11 -12.71 10.28
N PRO A 33 -0.58 -11.93 9.40
CA PRO A 33 -0.87 -12.38 8.04
C PRO A 33 0.40 -12.50 7.20
N ALA A 34 0.62 -13.61 6.50
CA ALA A 34 1.73 -13.76 5.58
C ALA A 34 1.53 -12.94 4.29
N LEU A 35 2.62 -12.65 3.57
CA LEU A 35 2.54 -12.11 2.22
C LEU A 35 2.01 -13.20 1.27
N PRO A 36 1.20 -12.84 0.26
CA PRO A 36 0.85 -13.75 -0.82
C PRO A 36 2.09 -14.25 -1.56
N ALA A 37 2.09 -15.51 -2.01
CA ALA A 37 3.24 -16.13 -2.69
C ALA A 37 3.82 -15.31 -3.85
N ARG A 38 2.97 -14.65 -4.65
CA ARG A 38 3.36 -13.80 -5.79
C ARG A 38 4.30 -12.63 -5.40
N VAL A 39 4.24 -12.18 -4.15
CA VAL A 39 5.02 -11.06 -3.63
C VAL A 39 5.80 -11.47 -2.37
N GLY A 40 6.02 -12.76 -2.15
CA GLY A 40 6.59 -13.29 -0.90
C GLY A 40 8.02 -12.83 -0.63
N ASP A 41 8.78 -12.55 -1.68
CA ASP A 41 10.16 -12.05 -1.64
C ASP A 41 10.24 -10.51 -1.60
N LEU A 42 9.10 -9.80 -1.59
CA LEU A 42 9.06 -8.33 -1.75
C LEU A 42 9.97 -7.59 -0.76
N PHE A 43 10.01 -8.02 0.51
CA PHE A 43 10.84 -7.39 1.55
C PHE A 43 12.34 -7.72 1.45
N SER A 44 12.73 -8.63 0.57
CA SER A 44 14.15 -8.98 0.33
C SER A 44 14.73 -8.29 -0.91
N ARG A 45 13.92 -7.58 -1.69
CA ARG A 45 14.37 -6.87 -2.90
C ARG A 45 15.07 -5.58 -2.51
N GLU A 46 16.05 -5.18 -3.32
CA GLU A 46 16.71 -3.88 -3.17
C GLU A 46 15.73 -2.74 -3.43
N GLU A 47 15.68 -1.77 -2.51
CA GLU A 47 14.90 -0.55 -2.69
C GLU A 47 15.63 0.44 -3.59
N ARG A 48 14.93 0.99 -4.59
CA ARG A 48 15.45 2.05 -5.46
C ARG A 48 14.59 3.29 -5.34
N TYR A 49 15.13 4.34 -4.73
CA TYR A 49 14.48 5.64 -4.58
C TYR A 49 15.53 6.76 -4.50
N ALA A 50 15.09 8.01 -4.68
CA ALA A 50 15.89 9.21 -4.45
C ALA A 50 15.36 9.96 -3.23
N THR A 51 16.26 10.49 -2.41
CA THR A 51 15.89 11.40 -1.30
C THR A 51 15.98 12.83 -1.79
N LEU A 52 14.88 13.58 -1.69
CA LEU A 52 14.75 14.95 -2.16
C LEU A 52 14.43 15.90 -1.01
N GLY A 53 14.71 17.19 -1.20
CA GLY A 53 14.19 18.25 -0.33
C GLY A 53 12.66 18.26 -0.35
N GLY A 54 12.03 18.51 0.79
CA GLY A 54 10.57 18.57 0.94
C GLY A 54 9.92 19.83 0.37
N ASP A 55 10.60 20.51 -0.55
CA ASP A 55 10.16 21.74 -1.20
C ASP A 55 9.83 21.51 -2.68
N TYR A 56 9.02 22.42 -3.22
CA TYR A 56 8.56 22.33 -4.60
C TYR A 56 9.70 22.34 -5.64
N ALA A 57 10.72 23.18 -5.44
CA ALA A 57 11.78 23.35 -6.42
C ALA A 57 12.64 22.08 -6.54
N SER A 58 12.94 21.43 -5.41
CA SER A 58 13.65 20.15 -5.38
C SER A 58 12.91 19.05 -6.16
N ILE A 59 11.59 18.94 -5.95
CA ILE A 59 10.76 17.92 -6.61
C ILE A 59 10.62 18.22 -8.11
N ALA A 60 10.29 19.48 -8.46
CA ALA A 60 10.08 19.89 -9.85
C ALA A 60 11.34 19.68 -10.70
N THR A 61 12.51 20.03 -10.16
CA THR A 61 13.81 19.83 -10.83
C THR A 61 14.09 18.35 -11.08
N TYR A 62 13.96 17.50 -10.05
CA TYR A 62 14.18 16.06 -10.19
C TYR A 62 13.28 15.43 -11.25
N VAL A 63 11.98 15.79 -11.25
CA VAL A 63 11.05 15.29 -12.26
C VAL A 63 11.45 15.75 -13.66
N ALA A 64 11.78 17.03 -13.84
CA ALA A 64 12.16 17.56 -15.15
C ALA A 64 13.42 16.87 -15.73
N GLU A 65 14.38 16.52 -14.88
CA GLU A 65 15.63 15.83 -15.27
C GLU A 65 15.42 14.35 -15.63
N HIS A 66 14.37 13.69 -15.10
CA HIS A 66 14.19 12.23 -15.20
C HIS A 66 12.95 11.78 -15.98
N ALA A 67 12.01 12.68 -16.31
CA ALA A 67 10.73 12.32 -16.94
C ALA A 67 10.83 12.04 -18.44
N ILE A 68 11.93 12.43 -19.09
CA ILE A 68 12.15 12.28 -20.53
C ILE A 68 13.52 11.65 -20.75
N GLU A 69 13.63 10.65 -21.63
CA GLU A 69 14.93 10.19 -22.09
C GLU A 69 15.65 11.36 -22.76
N ALA A 70 16.90 11.61 -22.35
CA ALA A 70 17.79 12.42 -23.17
C ALA A 70 18.00 11.65 -24.48
N GLY A 71 17.42 12.17 -25.57
CA GLY A 71 17.57 11.61 -26.92
C GLY A 71 19.03 11.47 -27.33
#